data_AF-Q4TU55-F1
#
_entry.id   AF-Q4TU55-F1
#
_cell.length_a   1.000
_cell.length_b   1.000
_cell.length_c   1.000
_cell.angle_alpha   90.00
_cell.angle_beta   90.00
_cell.angle_gamma   90.00
#
_symmetry.space_group_name_H-M   'P 1'
#
loop_
_entity.id
_entity.type
_entity.pdbx_description
1 polymer ?
#
loop_
_entity_poly.entity_id
_entity_poly.type
_entity_poly.pdbx_seq_one_letter_code
_entity_poly.pdbx_strand_id
1 'polypeptide(L)' 'IHRDLKPENLLLASKMKGAAVKLADFGLAIEVQGDQQSWFGFAGTPGYLSPEVLRKEAYGKPVDVWSH' A
#
# COMPACT_ATOMS: atom_id res chain seq x y z
N ILE A 1 -6.74 0.91 -2.70
CA ILE A 1 -5.26 0.85 -2.71
C ILE A 1 -4.79 1.25 -1.32
N HIS A 2 -3.87 0.51 -0.71
CA HIS A 2 -3.43 0.74 0.69
C HIS A 2 -2.37 1.85 0.79
N ARG A 3 -1.45 1.96 -0.18
CA ARG A 3 -0.41 3.01 -0.28
C ARG A 3 0.65 3.05 0.83
N ASP A 4 0.61 2.13 1.77
CA ASP A 4 1.61 2.00 2.85
C ASP A 4 1.75 0.54 3.28
N LEU A 5 1.93 -0.34 2.29
CA LEU A 5 2.26 -1.74 2.53
C LEU A 5 3.70 -1.83 3.02
N LYS A 6 3.87 -2.23 4.27
CA LYS A 6 5.17 -2.42 4.93
C LYS A 6 5.05 -3.48 6.03
N PRO A 7 6.15 -4.14 6.44
CA PRO A 7 6.11 -5.20 7.45
C PRO A 7 5.46 -4.79 8.76
N GLU A 8 5.58 -3.51 9.14
CA GLU A 8 4.98 -2.94 10.34
C GLU A 8 3.44 -2.95 10.30
N ASN A 9 2.86 -2.95 9.10
CA ASN A 9 1.41 -2.97 8.86
C ASN A 9 0.88 -4.40 8.58
N LEU A 10 1.74 -5.43 8.66
CA LEU A 10 1.38 -6.84 8.54
C LEU A 10 1.35 -7.48 9.93
N LEU A 11 0.16 -7.59 10.50
CA LEU A 11 -0.04 -8.16 11.83
C LEU A 11 -0.36 -9.65 11.76
N LEU A 12 0.19 -10.44 12.69
CA LEU A 12 -0.21 -11.83 12.86
C LEU A 12 -1.52 -11.91 13.63
N ALA A 13 -2.47 -12.71 13.14
CA ALA A 13 -3.76 -12.92 13.80
C ALA A 13 -3.63 -13.59 15.18
N SER A 14 -2.51 -14.27 15.46
CA SER A 14 -2.20 -14.85 16.76
C SER A 14 -0.68 -15.09 16.90
N LYS A 15 -0.24 -15.47 18.11
CA LYS A 15 1.15 -15.85 18.40
C LYS A 15 1.52 -17.28 17.95
N MET A 16 0.57 -18.03 17.39
CA MET A 16 0.83 -19.41 16.95
C MET A 16 1.70 -19.42 15.69
N LYS A 17 2.55 -20.46 15.54
CA LYS A 17 3.25 -20.70 14.27
C LYS A 17 2.22 -20.96 13.17
N GLY A 18 2.37 -20.27 12.04
CA GLY A 18 1.44 -20.37 10.91
C GLY A 18 0.18 -19.51 11.03
N ALA A 19 0.14 -18.55 11.95
CA ALA A 19 -0.97 -17.61 12.05
C ALA A 19 -1.16 -16.81 10.75
N ALA A 20 -2.41 -16.58 10.36
CA ALA A 20 -2.74 -15.75 9.21
C ALA A 20 -2.21 -14.31 9.38
N VAL A 21 -1.68 -13.74 8.30
CA VAL A 21 -1.27 -12.34 8.24
C VAL A 21 -2.50 -11.48 7.92
N LYS A 22 -2.68 -10.39 8.65
CA LYS A 22 -3.73 -9.39 8.46
C LYS A 22 -3.11 -8.03 8.20
N LEU A 23 -3.66 -7.32 7.23
CA LEU A 23 -3.32 -5.94 6.97
C LEU A 23 -3.93 -5.03 8.04
N ALA A 24 -3.15 -4.07 8.50
CA ALA A 24 -3.53 -3.05 9.46
C ALA A 24 -3.12 -1.65 8.95
N ASP A 25 -3.70 -0.63 9.55
CA ASP A 25 -3.45 0.79 9.25
C ASP A 25 -3.83 1.25 7.84
N PHE A 26 -5.14 1.40 7.62
CA PHE A 26 -5.70 1.94 6.38
C PHE A 26 -5.75 3.48 6.37
N GLY A 27 -4.99 4.18 7.21
CA GLY A 27 -5.05 5.65 7.32
C GLY A 27 -4.67 6.39 6.04
N LEU A 28 -3.89 5.76 5.17
CA LEU A 28 -3.53 6.27 3.85
C LEU A 28 -4.27 5.56 2.71
N ALA A 29 -5.21 4.66 3.00
CA ALA A 29 -5.92 3.92 1.97
C ALA A 29 -6.88 4.83 1.19
N ILE A 30 -7.06 4.50 -0.09
CA ILE A 30 -7.98 5.19 -1.00
C ILE A 30 -8.86 4.18 -1.73
N GLU A 31 -10.09 4.59 -1.98
CA GLU A 31 -11.01 3.87 -2.84
C GLU A 31 -10.75 4.26 -4.31
N VAL A 32 -10.76 3.27 -5.19
CA VAL A 32 -10.53 3.45 -6.62
C VAL A 32 -11.67 2.77 -7.35
N GLN A 33 -12.33 3.47 -8.26
CA GLN A 33 -13.36 2.88 -9.09
C GLN A 33 -12.74 2.19 -10.31
N GLY A 34 -12.84 0.86 -10.37
CA GLY A 34 -12.36 0.06 -11.51
C GLY A 34 -10.84 0.03 -11.64
N ASP A 35 -10.34 0.24 -12.87
CA ASP A 35 -8.91 0.32 -13.20
C ASP A 35 -8.47 1.76 -13.51
N GLN A 36 -9.27 2.76 -13.10
CA GLN A 36 -8.88 4.16 -13.28
C GLN A 36 -7.64 4.48 -12.45
N GLN A 37 -6.59 4.93 -13.15
CA GLN A 37 -5.42 5.53 -12.54
C GLN A 37 -5.68 7.02 -12.35
N SER A 38 -5.53 7.51 -11.13
CA SER A 38 -5.63 8.93 -10.82
C SER A 38 -4.44 9.35 -9.96
N TRP A 39 -4.15 10.65 -9.95
CA TRP A 39 -3.13 11.17 -9.06
C TRP A 39 -3.74 11.36 -7.66
N PHE A 40 -3.34 10.53 -6.70
CA PHE A 40 -3.90 10.55 -5.34
C PHE A 40 -3.03 11.30 -4.32
N GLY A 41 -2.09 12.11 -4.79
CA GLY A 41 -1.14 12.83 -3.95
C GLY A 41 0.09 12.01 -3.53
N PHE A 42 1.01 12.68 -2.86
CA PHE A 42 2.23 12.07 -2.32
C PHE A 42 1.95 11.53 -0.92
N ALA A 43 1.86 10.21 -0.77
CA ALA A 43 1.60 9.53 0.49
C ALA A 43 2.31 8.16 0.51
N GLY A 44 2.87 7.80 1.66
CA GLY A 44 3.57 6.53 1.90
C GLY A 44 4.92 6.71 2.61
N THR A 45 5.51 5.60 3.04
CA THR A 45 6.82 5.59 3.70
C THR A 45 7.95 5.71 2.65
N PRO A 46 8.92 6.64 2.78
CA PRO A 46 9.92 6.94 1.72
C PRO A 46 10.70 5.76 1.15
N GLY A 47 10.87 4.67 1.90
CA GLY A 47 11.56 3.44 1.46
C GLY A 47 10.70 2.48 0.62
N TYR A 48 9.38 2.65 0.59
CA TYR A 48 8.43 1.74 -0.09
C TYR A 48 7.66 2.43 -1.23
N LEU A 49 8.04 3.66 -1.58
CA LEU A 49 7.42 4.43 -2.65
C LEU A 49 7.84 3.90 -4.02
N SER A 50 6.88 3.73 -4.91
CA SER A 50 7.13 3.36 -6.30
C SER A 50 7.63 4.56 -7.14
N PRO A 51 8.35 4.31 -8.24
CA PRO A 51 8.91 5.38 -9.07
C PRO A 51 7.86 6.32 -9.67
N GLU A 52 6.66 5.85 -9.99
CA GLU A 52 5.55 6.68 -10.50
C GLU A 52 5.02 7.67 -9.43
N VAL A 53 5.01 7.27 -8.15
CA VAL A 53 4.65 8.18 -7.04
C VAL A 53 5.71 9.26 -6.87
N LEU A 54 6.99 8.90 -6.99
CA LEU A 54 8.12 9.84 -6.93
C LEU A 54 8.10 10.84 -8.11
N ARG A 55 7.67 10.39 -9.29
CA ARG A 55 7.53 11.22 -10.50
C ARG A 55 6.25 12.06 -10.52
N LYS A 56 5.39 11.95 -9.50
CA LYS A 56 4.07 12.62 -9.43
C LYS A 56 3.15 12.25 -10.61
N GLU A 57 3.31 11.04 -11.13
CA GLU A 57 2.47 10.51 -12.21
C GLU A 57 1.18 9.91 -11.62
N ALA A 58 0.15 9.74 -12.45
CA ALA A 58 -1.06 9.05 -12.03
C ALA A 58 -0.72 7.58 -11.73
N TYR A 59 -1.19 7.06 -10.60
CA TYR A 59 -0.89 5.69 -10.18
C TYR A 59 -2.18 4.97 -9.74
N GLY A 60 -2.18 3.64 -9.86
CA GLY A 60 -3.33 2.78 -9.57
C GLY A 60 -2.94 1.55 -8.77
N LYS A 61 -3.64 0.42 -8.90
CA LYS A 61 -3.35 -0.81 -8.16
C LYS A 61 -1.88 -1.32 -8.18
N PRO A 62 -1.02 -1.03 -9.20
CA PRO A 62 0.37 -1.51 -9.22
C PRO A 62 1.29 -1.01 -8.10
N VAL A 63 1.00 0.13 -7.45
CA VAL A 63 1.84 0.63 -6.33
C VAL A 63 1.93 -0.37 -5.19
N ASP A 64 0.82 -1.07 -4.89
CA ASP A 64 0.77 -2.07 -3.82
C ASP A 64 1.60 -3.33 -4.17
N VAL A 65 2.03 -3.51 -5.43
CA VAL A 65 2.88 -4.62 -5.89
C VAL A 65 4.37 -4.28 -5.85
N TRP A 66 4.73 -2.98 -5.91
CA TRP A 66 6.13 -2.53 -5.88
C TRP A 66 6.73 -2.55 -4.47
N SER A 67 5.92 -2.39 -3.43
CA SER A 67 6.35 -2.38 -2.02
C SER A 67 6.77 -3.76 -1.47
N HIS A 68 7.13 -4.71 -2.35
CA HIS A 68 7.47 -6.10 -2.02
C HIS A 68 8.97 -6.35 -1.87
#